data_AF-A0A970KNZ7-F1
#
_entry.id   AF-A0A970KNZ7-F1
#
_cell.length_a   1.000
_cell.length_b   1.000
_cell.length_c   1.000
_cell.angle_alpha   90.00
_cell.angle_beta   90.00
_cell.angle_gamma   90.00
#
_symmetry.space_group_name_H-M   'P 1'
#
loop_
_entity.id
_entity.type
_entity.pdbx_description
1 polymer ?
#
loop_
_entity_poly.entity_id
_entity_poly.type
_entity_poly.pdbx_seq_one_letter_code
_entity_poly.pdbx_strand_id
1 'polypeptide(L)'
;MAYFLKKSKQKNRTYIAIYESFYDPAKKGTAHRCHKSLGSIETLKEKGIEDPIAHYQKVVDELNKNRKEESVKKISTKSPLIHLGYFPLKSIMEKLNIKHFIDYFKLITRFEFDLYDLLSSLIYARSVNPCSKYRTFHEVLPNLYQTYNFSYDQLLDGLAFLGNNYEKIVEIFTTQVDKIYKLDTTKTYFDCTNFYFEIDREDDFKKNGVSKENQRKPLVGLGLLLDRNQIPVGMKIYPGNESEKPIIRDVISNLKKQNNITGRTIHVADKGLNCANNIAYAKKNGDGYIFSKAVKKLPDKEKKWVLLDRDFKDVKDKNGNILFRYKTCIDKFPYDVTYEGKVYTIEFTEKRLLTYNPSLAYKKRCEINKMVEKAKFLTHSQAKKAEYGESAKYVKFVDEKGNKAAAVINNDAINEDLELAGYNLLVTSEIKMNDLDIYETYQVVSCQVV
;
A
#
# COMPACT_ATOMS: atom_id res chain seq x y z
N MET A 1 21.33 -31.94 32.64
CA MET A 1 22.46 -31.41 33.45
C MET A 1 21.93 -31.10 34.84
N ALA A 2 22.42 -31.77 35.87
CA ALA A 2 21.90 -31.73 37.25
C ALA A 2 23.02 -32.01 38.26
N TYR A 3 22.88 -31.48 39.47
CA TYR A 3 23.72 -31.85 40.62
C TYR A 3 23.23 -33.13 41.26
N PHE A 4 24.15 -33.99 41.74
CA PHE A 4 23.82 -35.21 42.47
C PHE A 4 24.90 -35.55 43.50
N LEU A 5 24.51 -36.28 44.54
CA LEU A 5 25.43 -36.75 45.58
C LEU A 5 26.10 -38.05 45.14
N LYS A 6 27.41 -38.05 44.95
CA LYS A 6 28.20 -39.25 44.65
C LYS A 6 28.75 -39.85 45.94
N LYS A 7 28.52 -41.15 46.13
CA LYS A 7 29.06 -41.95 47.23
C LYS A 7 30.22 -42.81 46.69
N SER A 8 31.34 -42.86 47.39
CA SER A 8 32.50 -43.68 47.02
C SER A 8 33.06 -44.37 48.25
N LYS A 9 33.17 -45.71 48.20
CA LYS A 9 33.72 -46.50 49.29
C LYS A 9 35.23 -46.64 49.11
N GLN A 10 36.00 -46.30 50.14
CA GLN A 10 37.44 -46.57 50.17
C GLN A 10 37.81 -47.21 51.52
N LYS A 11 38.35 -48.43 51.46
CA LYS A 11 38.61 -49.28 52.63
C LYS A 11 37.36 -49.38 53.51
N ASN A 12 37.43 -48.90 54.76
CA ASN A 12 36.34 -48.94 55.76
C ASN A 12 35.59 -47.61 55.91
N ARG A 13 35.76 -46.64 54.99
CA ARG A 13 35.07 -45.34 55.07
C ARG A 13 34.28 -45.03 53.80
N THR A 14 33.11 -44.41 53.98
CA THR A 14 32.28 -43.96 52.86
C THR A 14 32.46 -42.45 52.65
N TYR A 15 33.01 -42.05 51.51
CA TYR A 15 33.18 -40.65 51.13
C TYR A 15 31.99 -40.16 50.30
N ILE A 16 31.60 -38.92 50.56
CA ILE A 16 30.55 -38.23 49.81
C ILE A 16 31.07 -36.93 49.19
N ALA A 17 30.61 -36.66 47.98
CA ALA A 17 30.92 -35.43 47.24
C ALA A 17 29.74 -35.07 46.33
N ILE A 18 29.54 -33.78 46.10
CA ILE A 18 28.53 -33.27 45.16
C ILE A 18 29.18 -33.20 43.79
N TYR A 19 28.55 -33.84 42.81
CA TYR A 19 28.96 -33.81 41.40
C TYR A 19 27.96 -33.06 40.55
N GLU A 20 28.45 -32.43 39.49
CA GLU A 20 27.64 -31.82 38.45
C GLU A 20 27.73 -32.66 37.18
N SER A 21 26.57 -33.02 36.61
CA SER A 21 26.49 -33.63 35.28
C SER A 21 26.41 -32.57 34.19
N PHE A 22 27.31 -32.65 33.21
CA PHE A 22 27.35 -31.79 32.03
C PHE A 22 27.56 -32.64 30.77
N TYR A 23 27.16 -32.13 29.62
CA TYR A 23 27.43 -32.77 28.34
C TYR A 23 28.85 -32.43 27.90
N ASP A 24 29.66 -33.45 27.61
CA ASP A 24 31.01 -33.31 27.11
C ASP A 24 31.02 -33.57 25.59
N PRO A 25 31.24 -32.55 24.75
CA PRO A 25 31.26 -32.69 23.30
C PRO A 25 32.32 -33.66 22.79
N ALA A 26 33.47 -33.78 23.48
CA ALA A 26 34.56 -34.66 23.07
C ALA A 26 34.23 -36.14 23.32
N LYS A 27 33.47 -36.42 24.39
CA LYS A 27 33.00 -37.77 24.73
C LYS A 27 31.63 -38.11 24.15
N LYS A 28 30.99 -37.16 23.44
CA LYS A 28 29.62 -37.23 22.90
C LYS A 28 28.62 -37.80 23.92
N GLY A 29 28.75 -37.41 25.18
CA GLY A 29 27.99 -38.02 26.28
C GLY A 29 28.02 -37.20 27.56
N THR A 30 27.36 -37.73 28.59
CA THR A 30 27.31 -37.08 29.91
C THR A 30 28.63 -37.34 30.65
N ALA A 31 29.29 -36.27 31.08
CA ALA A 31 30.44 -36.30 31.96
C ALA A 31 30.10 -35.72 33.35
N HIS A 32 30.95 -36.00 34.33
CA HIS A 32 30.74 -35.59 35.72
C HIS A 32 31.98 -34.85 36.23
N ARG A 33 31.78 -33.63 36.75
CA ARG A 33 32.83 -32.88 37.46
C ARG A 33 32.50 -32.78 38.94
N CYS A 34 33.51 -32.86 39.80
CA CYS A 34 33.34 -32.67 41.24
C CYS A 34 33.04 -31.18 41.48
N HIS A 35 31.87 -30.90 42.05
CA HIS A 35 31.48 -29.54 42.43
C HIS A 35 31.96 -29.21 43.85
N LYS A 36 31.82 -30.15 44.79
CA LYS A 36 32.29 -29.98 46.18
C LYS A 36 32.59 -31.33 46.83
N SER A 37 33.81 -31.48 47.34
CA SER A 37 34.18 -32.64 48.17
C SER A 37 33.75 -32.41 49.62
N LEU A 38 33.05 -33.36 50.25
CA LEU A 38 32.45 -33.19 51.58
C LEU A 38 33.14 -34.04 52.66
N GLY A 39 33.96 -35.02 52.28
CA GLY A 39 34.68 -35.90 53.21
C GLY A 39 33.95 -37.23 53.47
N SER A 40 34.32 -37.93 54.55
CA SER A 40 33.73 -39.22 54.91
C SER A 40 32.52 -39.07 55.83
N ILE A 41 31.54 -39.97 55.70
CA ILE A 41 30.31 -39.96 56.51
C ILE A 41 30.64 -40.05 57.99
N GLU A 42 31.65 -40.84 58.35
CA GLU A 42 32.07 -41.06 59.73
C GLU A 42 32.59 -39.75 60.36
N THR A 43 33.46 -39.02 59.65
CA THR A 43 33.96 -37.72 60.09
C THR A 43 32.87 -36.65 60.15
N LEU A 44 31.85 -36.75 59.29
CA LEU A 44 30.72 -35.82 59.28
C LEU A 44 29.75 -36.08 60.44
N LYS A 45 29.58 -37.35 60.85
CA LYS A 45 28.83 -37.71 62.05
C LYS A 45 29.55 -37.26 63.32
N GLU A 46 30.87 -37.42 63.39
CA GLU A 46 31.70 -36.90 64.51
C GLU A 46 31.60 -35.38 64.64
N LYS A 47 31.38 -34.66 63.53
CA LYS A 47 31.16 -33.21 63.48
C LYS A 47 29.72 -32.77 63.83
N GLY A 48 28.87 -33.70 64.28
CA GLY A 48 27.51 -33.39 64.75
C GLY A 48 26.41 -33.43 63.69
N ILE A 49 26.66 -34.00 62.50
CA ILE A 49 25.60 -34.21 61.50
C ILE A 49 25.05 -35.63 61.64
N GLU A 50 23.84 -35.77 62.21
CA GLU A 50 23.21 -37.08 62.48
C GLU A 50 23.04 -37.95 61.22
N ASP A 51 22.56 -37.35 60.12
CA ASP A 51 22.50 -37.99 58.80
C ASP A 51 23.14 -37.10 57.71
N PRO A 52 24.44 -37.30 57.42
CA PRO A 52 25.14 -36.55 56.39
C PRO A 52 24.54 -36.73 54.99
N ILE A 53 23.92 -37.88 54.69
CA ILE A 53 23.37 -38.14 53.36
C ILE A 53 22.12 -37.28 53.15
N ALA A 54 21.17 -37.32 54.10
CA ALA A 54 19.95 -36.53 54.01
C ALA A 54 20.23 -35.01 54.02
N HIS A 55 21.18 -34.57 54.84
CA HIS A 55 21.58 -33.16 54.89
C HIS A 55 22.12 -32.66 53.54
N TYR A 56 23.08 -33.38 52.94
CA TYR A 56 23.66 -32.96 51.66
C TYR A 56 22.77 -33.26 50.46
N GLN A 57 21.79 -34.16 50.58
CA GLN A 57 20.75 -34.31 49.56
C GLN A 57 19.88 -33.04 49.48
N LYS A 58 19.48 -32.46 50.62
CA LYS A 58 18.74 -31.17 50.63
C LYS A 58 19.53 -30.05 49.95
N VAL A 59 20.85 -29.98 50.18
CA VAL A 59 21.73 -29.01 49.53
C VAL A 59 21.77 -29.23 48.00
N VAL A 60 21.80 -30.48 47.54
CA VAL A 60 21.72 -30.80 46.11
C VAL A 60 20.37 -30.39 45.51
N ASP A 61 19.28 -30.59 46.23
CA ASP A 61 17.93 -30.23 45.79
C ASP A 61 17.77 -28.71 45.68
N GLU A 62 18.32 -27.94 46.64
CA GLU A 62 18.38 -26.46 46.56
C GLU A 62 19.22 -25.98 45.37
N LEU A 63 20.39 -26.57 45.13
CA LEU A 63 21.23 -26.22 43.98
C LEU A 63 20.53 -26.47 42.64
N ASN A 64 19.79 -27.58 42.53
CA ASN A 64 18.99 -27.88 41.34
C ASN A 64 17.78 -26.94 41.18
N LYS A 65 17.18 -26.47 42.29
CA LYS A 65 16.10 -25.48 42.27
C LYS A 65 16.59 -24.12 41.78
N ASN A 66 17.68 -23.60 42.35
CA ASN A 66 18.25 -22.30 41.95
C ASN A 66 18.65 -22.28 40.47
N ARG A 67 19.18 -23.39 39.95
CA ARG A 67 19.54 -23.50 38.53
C ARG A 67 18.33 -23.48 37.59
N LYS A 68 17.18 -24.04 38.02
CA LYS A 68 15.93 -23.93 37.24
C LYS A 68 15.47 -22.47 37.17
N GLU A 69 15.59 -21.73 38.27
CA GLU A 69 15.23 -20.31 38.35
C GLU A 69 16.18 -19.42 37.51
N GLU A 70 17.47 -19.73 37.45
CA GLU A 70 18.43 -19.03 36.58
C GLU A 70 18.24 -19.32 35.08
N SER A 71 17.60 -20.43 34.72
CA SER A 71 17.38 -20.84 33.32
C SER A 71 16.24 -20.07 32.62
N VAL A 72 15.57 -19.15 33.32
CA VAL A 72 14.54 -18.26 32.74
C VAL A 72 15.24 -17.27 31.80
N LYS A 73 14.91 -17.34 30.50
CA LYS A 73 15.46 -16.43 29.46
C LYS A 73 15.24 -14.97 29.85
N LYS A 74 16.33 -14.20 30.02
CA LYS A 74 16.30 -12.76 30.37
C LYS A 74 15.98 -11.83 29.19
N ILE A 75 16.12 -12.31 27.95
CA ILE A 75 15.79 -11.56 26.73
C ILE A 75 14.51 -12.17 26.14
N SER A 76 13.44 -11.38 26.12
CA SER A 76 12.17 -11.72 25.48
C SER A 76 12.35 -11.76 23.96
N THR A 77 11.71 -12.72 23.30
CA THR A 77 11.61 -12.76 21.84
C THR A 77 10.55 -11.78 21.30
N LYS A 78 9.78 -11.12 22.17
CA LYS A 78 8.79 -10.12 21.79
C LYS A 78 9.45 -8.74 21.72
N SER A 79 9.22 -8.04 20.60
CA SER A 79 9.62 -6.65 20.42
C SER A 79 8.99 -5.77 21.51
N PRO A 80 9.72 -4.81 22.09
CA PRO A 80 9.12 -3.80 22.98
C PRO A 80 8.33 -2.73 22.21
N LEU A 81 8.39 -2.74 20.87
CA LEU A 81 7.73 -1.75 20.03
C LEU A 81 6.22 -1.99 19.98
N ILE A 82 5.45 -0.96 20.33
CA ILE A 82 4.00 -0.95 20.22
C ILE A 82 3.58 0.18 19.27
N HIS A 83 2.74 -0.14 18.29
CA HIS A 83 2.14 0.81 17.40
C HIS A 83 0.90 1.45 18.04
N LEU A 84 0.95 2.76 18.30
CA LEU A 84 -0.17 3.52 18.89
C LEU A 84 -0.86 4.48 17.91
N GLY A 85 -0.30 4.66 16.71
CA GLY A 85 -0.77 5.63 15.72
C GLY A 85 -2.18 5.38 15.18
N TYR A 86 -2.78 4.21 15.43
CA TYR A 86 -4.12 3.86 14.98
C TYR A 86 -5.23 4.31 15.95
N PHE A 87 -4.90 4.83 17.13
CA PHE A 87 -5.91 5.18 18.16
C PHE A 87 -6.97 6.18 17.68
N PRO A 88 -6.67 7.20 16.86
CA PRO A 88 -7.71 8.03 16.26
C PRO A 88 -8.70 7.24 15.40
N LEU A 89 -8.21 6.27 14.60
CA LEU A 89 -9.08 5.40 13.80
C LEU A 89 -9.91 4.47 14.67
N LYS A 90 -9.33 3.96 15.77
CA LYS A 90 -10.07 3.19 16.75
C LYS A 90 -11.23 3.99 17.35
N SER A 91 -10.99 5.25 17.73
CA SER A 91 -12.04 6.14 18.23
C SER A 91 -13.14 6.37 17.19
N ILE A 92 -12.78 6.53 15.91
CA ILE A 92 -13.76 6.61 14.80
C ILE A 92 -14.55 5.30 14.68
N MET A 93 -13.90 4.14 14.69
CA MET A 93 -14.53 2.82 14.59
C MET A 93 -15.50 2.54 15.75
N GLU A 94 -15.12 2.93 16.97
CA GLU A 94 -15.97 2.84 18.16
C GLU A 94 -17.19 3.78 18.03
N LYS A 95 -16.98 5.02 17.56
CA LYS A 95 -18.06 5.98 17.36
C LYS A 95 -19.05 5.53 16.29
N LEU A 96 -18.55 4.99 15.16
CA LEU A 96 -19.37 4.40 14.09
C LEU A 96 -20.18 3.19 14.57
N ASN A 97 -19.77 2.56 15.67
CA ASN A 97 -20.46 1.43 16.30
C ASN A 97 -20.83 0.32 15.32
N ILE A 98 -19.99 0.01 14.32
CA ILE A 98 -20.33 -0.96 13.27
C ILE A 98 -20.35 -2.42 13.76
N LYS A 99 -19.81 -2.68 14.96
CA LYS A 99 -19.60 -4.03 15.48
C LYS A 99 -20.87 -4.88 15.45
N HIS A 100 -21.99 -4.33 15.93
CA HIS A 100 -23.26 -5.05 15.96
C HIS A 100 -23.75 -5.44 14.55
N PHE A 101 -23.48 -4.64 13.51
CA PHE A 101 -23.82 -4.99 12.14
C PHE A 101 -22.92 -6.12 11.61
N ILE A 102 -21.62 -6.05 11.91
CA ILE A 102 -20.67 -7.09 11.50
C ILE A 102 -20.98 -8.42 12.23
N ASP A 103 -21.43 -8.36 13.48
CA ASP A 103 -21.79 -9.53 14.28
C ASP A 103 -22.98 -10.31 13.67
N TYR A 104 -23.87 -9.69 12.89
CA TYR A 104 -24.93 -10.44 12.19
C TYR A 104 -24.38 -11.44 11.17
N PHE A 105 -23.20 -11.19 10.60
CA PHE A 105 -22.58 -12.16 9.68
C PHE A 105 -22.14 -13.45 10.39
N LYS A 106 -22.01 -13.44 11.72
CA LYS A 106 -21.77 -14.67 12.51
C LYS A 106 -22.94 -15.66 12.40
N LEU A 107 -24.17 -15.19 12.13
CA LEU A 107 -25.34 -16.06 12.00
C LEU A 107 -25.31 -16.93 10.73
N ILE A 108 -24.58 -16.49 9.70
CA ILE A 108 -24.49 -17.18 8.40
C ILE A 108 -23.12 -17.83 8.18
N THR A 109 -22.19 -17.66 9.11
CA THR A 109 -20.83 -18.22 9.03
C THR A 109 -20.58 -19.18 10.18
N ARG A 110 -19.59 -20.06 10.02
CA ARG A 110 -19.13 -21.00 11.07
C ARG A 110 -17.76 -20.59 11.61
N PHE A 111 -17.48 -19.29 11.64
CA PHE A 111 -16.18 -18.80 12.08
C PHE A 111 -16.01 -19.01 13.59
N GLU A 112 -14.86 -19.56 13.96
CA GLU A 112 -14.43 -19.71 15.36
C GLU A 112 -13.73 -18.45 15.90
N PHE A 113 -13.67 -17.40 15.09
CA PHE A 113 -13.05 -16.12 15.41
C PHE A 113 -14.04 -14.95 15.24
N ASP A 114 -13.73 -13.82 15.86
CA ASP A 114 -14.53 -12.60 15.75
C ASP A 114 -14.18 -11.83 14.46
N LEU A 115 -15.16 -11.72 13.55
CA LEU A 115 -15.00 -11.05 12.27
C LEU A 115 -14.76 -9.54 12.41
N TYR A 116 -15.34 -8.89 13.43
CA TYR A 116 -15.11 -7.48 13.69
C TYR A 116 -13.69 -7.26 14.24
N ASP A 117 -13.21 -8.12 15.13
CA ASP A 117 -11.84 -8.04 15.63
C ASP A 117 -10.83 -8.25 14.49
N LEU A 118 -11.09 -9.18 13.57
CA LEU A 118 -10.29 -9.35 12.35
C LEU A 118 -10.30 -8.09 11.47
N LEU A 119 -11.50 -7.57 11.14
CA LEU A 119 -11.66 -6.40 10.29
C LEU A 119 -10.96 -5.17 10.89
N SER A 120 -11.21 -4.88 12.16
CA SER A 120 -10.63 -3.73 12.87
C SER A 120 -9.11 -3.87 13.02
N SER A 121 -8.60 -5.06 13.36
CA SER A 121 -7.17 -5.34 13.42
C SER A 121 -6.47 -5.08 12.08
N LEU A 122 -7.08 -5.49 10.97
CA LEU A 122 -6.54 -5.23 9.63
C LEU A 122 -6.53 -3.75 9.26
N ILE A 123 -7.58 -3.00 9.63
CA ILE A 123 -7.66 -1.54 9.43
C ILE A 123 -6.53 -0.85 10.21
N TYR A 124 -6.39 -1.18 11.50
CA TYR A 124 -5.37 -0.59 12.37
C TYR A 124 -3.96 -0.92 11.89
N ALA A 125 -3.70 -2.18 11.54
CA ALA A 125 -2.40 -2.62 11.04
C ALA A 125 -2.05 -1.91 9.72
N ARG A 126 -3.01 -1.73 8.82
CA ARG A 126 -2.78 -1.02 7.55
C ARG A 126 -2.46 0.44 7.76
N SER A 127 -3.06 1.10 8.76
CA SER A 127 -2.79 2.52 9.03
C SER A 127 -1.39 2.76 9.61
N VAL A 128 -0.85 1.82 10.37
CA VAL A 128 0.45 1.99 11.03
C VAL A 128 1.61 1.48 10.18
N ASN A 129 1.42 0.36 9.46
CA ASN A 129 2.45 -0.23 8.63
C ASN A 129 1.85 -1.04 7.46
N PRO A 130 1.55 -0.37 6.33
CA PRO A 130 0.97 -1.05 5.18
C PRO A 130 1.97 -2.02 4.54
N CYS A 131 1.64 -3.31 4.55
CA CYS A 131 2.47 -4.37 4.00
C CYS A 131 1.63 -5.56 3.50
N SER A 132 2.29 -6.67 3.11
CA SER A 132 1.61 -7.90 2.70
C SER A 132 0.83 -8.51 3.87
N LYS A 133 -0.23 -9.28 3.59
CA LYS A 133 -1.06 -9.91 4.65
C LYS A 133 -0.25 -10.82 5.58
N TYR A 134 0.69 -11.57 5.01
CA TYR A 134 1.64 -12.39 5.76
C TYR A 134 2.43 -11.55 6.77
N ARG A 135 3.02 -10.45 6.30
CA ARG A 135 3.81 -9.55 7.14
C ARG A 135 2.95 -8.80 8.16
N THR A 136 1.74 -8.38 7.77
CA THR A 136 0.76 -7.80 8.69
C THR A 136 0.53 -8.74 9.87
N PHE A 137 0.25 -10.02 9.61
CA PHE A 137 -0.06 -10.99 10.65
C PHE A 137 1.13 -11.29 11.57
N HIS A 138 2.33 -11.51 11.02
CA HIS A 138 3.48 -11.96 11.81
C HIS A 138 4.29 -10.82 12.44
N GLU A 139 4.32 -9.63 11.84
CA GLU A 139 5.17 -8.53 12.30
C GLU A 139 4.40 -7.32 12.83
N VAL A 140 3.18 -7.06 12.34
CA VAL A 140 2.45 -5.83 12.70
C VAL A 140 1.43 -6.08 13.80
N LEU A 141 0.56 -7.09 13.64
CA LEU A 141 -0.48 -7.41 14.63
C LEU A 141 0.08 -7.67 16.04
N PRO A 142 1.21 -8.39 16.24
CA PRO A 142 1.77 -8.59 17.58
C PRO A 142 2.22 -7.31 18.28
N ASN A 143 2.45 -6.24 17.51
CA ASN A 143 2.88 -4.94 17.99
C ASN A 143 1.71 -3.96 18.13
N LEU A 144 0.46 -4.36 17.85
CA LEU A 144 -0.71 -3.54 18.18
C LEU A 144 -0.99 -3.60 19.69
N TYR A 145 -1.55 -2.53 20.25
CA TYR A 145 -1.95 -2.52 21.66
C TYR A 145 -3.10 -3.49 21.94
N GLN A 146 -4.00 -3.68 20.97
CA GLN A 146 -5.08 -4.65 21.06
C GLN A 146 -4.60 -6.06 20.76
N THR A 147 -5.02 -6.99 21.61
CA THR A 147 -4.86 -8.41 21.36
C THR A 147 -5.81 -8.86 20.25
N TYR A 148 -5.36 -9.80 19.42
CA TYR A 148 -6.17 -10.46 18.41
C TYR A 148 -6.22 -11.96 18.69
N ASN A 149 -7.31 -12.62 18.31
CA ASN A 149 -7.52 -14.04 18.56
C ASN A 149 -8.00 -14.77 17.30
N PHE A 150 -7.10 -14.86 16.32
CA PHE A 150 -7.30 -15.65 15.10
C PHE A 150 -5.95 -16.12 14.55
N SER A 151 -5.95 -17.27 13.86
CA SER A 151 -4.79 -17.78 13.14
C SER A 151 -4.58 -17.06 11.81
N TYR A 152 -3.45 -17.31 11.14
CA TYR A 152 -3.22 -16.76 9.81
C TYR A 152 -4.21 -17.33 8.79
N ASP A 153 -4.53 -18.61 8.87
CA ASP A 153 -5.51 -19.25 7.96
C ASP A 153 -6.90 -18.64 8.15
N GLN A 154 -7.31 -18.42 9.41
CA GLN A 154 -8.55 -17.72 9.74
C GLN A 154 -8.56 -16.26 9.23
N LEU A 155 -7.40 -15.59 9.24
CA LEU A 155 -7.26 -14.26 8.62
C LEU A 155 -7.56 -14.32 7.12
N LEU A 156 -7.06 -15.34 6.42
CA LEU A 156 -7.29 -15.51 4.98
C LEU A 156 -8.77 -15.85 4.68
N ASP A 157 -9.38 -16.73 5.47
CA ASP A 157 -10.80 -17.06 5.35
C ASP A 157 -11.70 -15.84 5.59
N GLY A 158 -11.40 -15.06 6.63
CA GLY A 158 -12.09 -13.82 6.92
C GLY A 158 -11.94 -12.80 5.79
N LEU A 159 -10.74 -12.66 5.21
CA LEU A 159 -10.52 -11.79 4.05
C LEU A 159 -11.33 -12.20 2.82
N ALA A 160 -11.40 -13.50 2.52
CA ALA A 160 -12.20 -14.01 1.43
C ALA A 160 -13.69 -13.70 1.65
N PHE A 161 -14.19 -13.88 2.87
CA PHE A 161 -15.56 -13.56 3.23
C PHE A 161 -15.88 -12.07 3.12
N LEU A 162 -15.01 -11.21 3.65
CA LEU A 162 -15.15 -9.75 3.55
C LEU A 162 -15.12 -9.30 2.09
N GLY A 163 -14.23 -9.87 1.28
CA GLY A 163 -14.14 -9.59 -0.16
C GLY A 163 -15.41 -9.99 -0.91
N ASN A 164 -15.98 -11.16 -0.64
CA ASN A 164 -17.22 -11.63 -1.26
C ASN A 164 -18.47 -10.81 -0.84
N ASN A 165 -18.42 -10.13 0.30
CA ASN A 165 -19.52 -9.33 0.83
C ASN A 165 -19.18 -7.83 0.91
N TYR A 166 -18.20 -7.36 0.14
CA TYR A 166 -17.66 -6.01 0.31
C TYR A 166 -18.73 -4.92 0.14
N GLU A 167 -19.69 -5.10 -0.77
CA GLU A 167 -20.75 -4.11 -1.01
C GLU A 167 -21.60 -3.86 0.24
N LYS A 168 -21.97 -4.94 0.95
CA LYS A 168 -22.72 -4.84 2.21
C LYS A 168 -21.91 -4.17 3.30
N ILE A 169 -20.60 -4.47 3.36
CA ILE A 169 -19.70 -3.87 4.35
C ILE A 169 -19.58 -2.36 4.08
N VAL A 170 -19.36 -1.97 2.83
CA VAL A 170 -19.31 -0.56 2.41
C VAL A 170 -20.61 0.14 2.76
N GLU A 171 -21.78 -0.47 2.47
CA GLU A 171 -23.09 0.08 2.83
C GLU A 171 -23.26 0.31 4.35
N ILE A 172 -22.80 -0.63 5.19
CA ILE A 172 -22.80 -0.49 6.65
C ILE A 172 -21.96 0.73 7.04
N PHE A 173 -20.75 0.88 6.49
CA PHE A 173 -19.88 2.03 6.77
C PHE A 173 -20.53 3.33 6.31
N THR A 174 -20.99 3.41 5.07
CA THR A 174 -21.63 4.62 4.50
C THR A 174 -22.83 5.05 5.33
N THR A 175 -23.69 4.11 5.73
CA THR A 175 -24.87 4.39 6.56
C THR A 175 -24.48 4.95 7.93
N GLN A 176 -23.48 4.37 8.60
CA GLN A 176 -23.04 4.89 9.91
C GLN A 176 -22.31 6.22 9.79
N VAL A 177 -21.54 6.43 8.73
CA VAL A 177 -20.86 7.70 8.47
C VAL A 177 -21.89 8.81 8.23
N ASP A 178 -22.91 8.58 7.39
CA ASP A 178 -23.97 9.58 7.17
C ASP A 178 -24.76 9.88 8.45
N LYS A 179 -25.01 8.87 9.28
CA LYS A 179 -25.71 9.07 10.56
C LYS A 179 -24.93 9.97 11.52
N ILE A 180 -23.61 9.83 11.58
CA ILE A 180 -22.77 10.49 12.60
C ILE A 180 -22.16 11.80 12.11
N TYR A 181 -21.64 11.81 10.88
CA TYR A 181 -20.88 12.93 10.33
C TYR A 181 -21.65 13.70 9.25
N LYS A 182 -22.73 13.11 8.72
CA LYS A 182 -23.54 13.63 7.59
C LYS A 182 -22.72 13.78 6.31
N LEU A 183 -23.04 12.97 5.30
CA LEU A 183 -22.40 13.05 4.00
C LEU A 183 -22.97 14.22 3.20
N ASP A 184 -22.10 15.04 2.60
CA ASP A 184 -22.54 16.12 1.71
C ASP A 184 -22.51 15.64 0.26
N THR A 185 -23.64 15.11 -0.20
CA THR A 185 -23.82 14.60 -1.56
C THR A 185 -24.30 15.66 -2.56
N THR A 186 -24.32 16.96 -2.19
CA THR A 186 -24.68 18.06 -3.11
C THR A 186 -23.76 18.11 -4.32
N LYS A 187 -22.48 17.79 -4.08
CA LYS A 187 -21.42 17.65 -5.07
C LYS A 187 -20.66 16.37 -4.76
N THR A 188 -20.46 15.51 -5.74
CA THR A 188 -19.71 14.27 -5.58
C THR A 188 -18.51 14.23 -6.50
N TYR A 189 -17.47 13.48 -6.13
CA TYR A 189 -16.32 13.21 -6.97
C TYR A 189 -16.26 11.73 -7.30
N PHE A 190 -16.01 11.40 -8.56
CA PHE A 190 -15.83 10.02 -8.98
C PHE A 190 -14.39 9.81 -9.42
N ASP A 191 -13.72 8.80 -8.84
CA ASP A 191 -12.40 8.34 -9.26
C ASP A 191 -12.46 6.94 -9.85
N CYS A 192 -11.54 6.67 -10.78
CA CYS A 192 -11.38 5.38 -11.41
C CYS A 192 -9.92 4.99 -11.44
N THR A 193 -9.57 3.89 -10.76
CA THR A 193 -8.24 3.29 -10.84
C THR A 193 -8.29 1.89 -11.44
N ASN A 194 -7.16 1.45 -11.98
CA ASN A 194 -6.99 0.09 -12.47
C ASN A 194 -5.83 -0.58 -11.72
N PHE A 195 -6.07 -1.79 -11.25
CA PHE A 195 -5.07 -2.68 -10.69
C PHE A 195 -4.67 -3.71 -11.74
N TYR A 196 -3.36 -3.92 -11.91
CA TYR A 196 -2.86 -5.02 -12.72
C TYR A 196 -2.48 -6.20 -11.82
N PHE A 197 -2.65 -7.41 -12.36
CA PHE A 197 -2.27 -8.64 -11.70
C PHE A 197 -1.19 -9.36 -12.49
N GLU A 198 -0.24 -9.97 -11.79
CA GLU A 198 0.78 -10.84 -12.38
C GLU A 198 0.33 -12.29 -12.19
N ILE A 199 -0.60 -12.72 -13.05
CA ILE A 199 -1.11 -14.08 -13.08
C ILE A 199 -0.91 -14.68 -14.47
N ASP A 200 -0.59 -15.98 -14.52
CA ASP A 200 -0.27 -16.68 -15.76
C ASP A 200 -1.51 -16.93 -16.65
N ARG A 201 -2.71 -16.95 -16.06
CA ARG A 201 -3.98 -17.18 -16.75
C ARG A 201 -5.00 -16.13 -16.36
N GLU A 202 -5.69 -15.59 -17.36
CA GLU A 202 -6.89 -14.78 -17.16
C GLU A 202 -7.98 -15.60 -16.47
N ASP A 203 -8.88 -14.91 -15.76
CA ASP A 203 -10.15 -15.49 -15.33
C ASP A 203 -11.33 -14.58 -15.69
N ASP A 204 -12.54 -14.99 -15.30
CA ASP A 204 -13.79 -14.31 -15.67
C ASP A 204 -13.85 -12.84 -15.22
N PHE A 205 -13.01 -12.44 -14.27
CA PHE A 205 -12.99 -11.09 -13.69
C PHE A 205 -11.68 -10.34 -13.97
N LYS A 206 -10.54 -11.03 -13.95
CA LYS A 206 -9.21 -10.51 -14.28
C LYS A 206 -8.90 -10.87 -15.73
N LYS A 207 -9.19 -9.93 -16.63
CA LYS A 207 -9.02 -10.11 -18.08
C LYS A 207 -7.93 -9.17 -18.61
N ASN A 208 -7.18 -9.57 -19.64
CA ASN A 208 -6.11 -8.73 -20.19
C ASN A 208 -6.69 -7.47 -20.80
N GLY A 209 -6.16 -6.33 -20.36
CA GLY A 209 -6.39 -5.03 -20.97
C GLY A 209 -5.06 -4.36 -21.29
N VAL A 210 -5.12 -3.22 -22.00
CA VAL A 210 -3.93 -2.38 -22.20
C VAL A 210 -3.69 -1.61 -20.90
N SER A 211 -2.70 -2.01 -20.10
CA SER A 211 -2.38 -1.32 -18.85
C SER A 211 -1.79 0.09 -19.11
N LYS A 212 -1.76 0.94 -18.07
CA LYS A 212 -1.09 2.27 -18.12
C LYS A 212 0.40 2.16 -18.52
N GLU A 213 1.00 0.98 -18.40
CA GLU A 213 2.40 0.65 -18.75
C GLU A 213 2.53 -0.13 -20.08
N ASN A 214 1.46 -0.22 -20.87
CA ASN A 214 1.42 -0.93 -22.16
C ASN A 214 1.75 -2.44 -22.04
N GLN A 215 1.53 -3.02 -20.86
CA GLN A 215 1.66 -4.46 -20.61
C GLN A 215 0.26 -5.08 -20.70
N ARG A 216 0.14 -6.19 -21.46
CA ARG A 216 -1.09 -6.99 -21.54
C ARG A 216 -1.19 -7.89 -20.31
N LYS A 217 -1.46 -7.29 -19.16
CA LYS A 217 -1.69 -8.00 -17.90
C LYS A 217 -3.18 -7.98 -17.56
N PRO A 218 -3.68 -8.96 -16.80
CA PRO A 218 -5.06 -8.95 -16.33
C PRO A 218 -5.35 -7.71 -15.47
N LEU A 219 -6.41 -6.98 -15.81
CA LEU A 219 -6.79 -5.71 -15.16
C LEU A 219 -8.11 -5.84 -14.42
N VAL A 220 -8.19 -5.14 -13.29
CA VAL A 220 -9.42 -4.90 -12.53
C VAL A 220 -9.58 -3.40 -12.32
N GLY A 221 -10.74 -2.86 -12.67
CA GLY A 221 -11.12 -1.48 -12.40
C GLY A 221 -11.81 -1.34 -11.05
N LEU A 222 -11.57 -0.22 -10.38
CA LEU A 222 -12.25 0.21 -9.17
C LEU A 222 -12.77 1.63 -9.39
N GLY A 223 -14.10 1.77 -9.35
CA GLY A 223 -14.79 3.05 -9.32
C GLY A 223 -15.09 3.42 -7.87
N LEU A 224 -14.65 4.61 -7.45
CA LEU A 224 -14.85 5.14 -6.11
C LEU A 224 -15.66 6.44 -6.20
N LEU A 225 -16.77 6.51 -5.46
CA LEU A 225 -17.62 7.70 -5.36
C LEU A 225 -17.42 8.35 -4.00
N LEU A 226 -17.12 9.65 -4.02
CA LEU A 226 -16.78 10.47 -2.88
C LEU A 226 -17.77 11.63 -2.75
N ASP A 227 -18.04 12.05 -1.52
CA ASP A 227 -18.86 13.23 -1.23
C ASP A 227 -18.07 14.54 -1.45
N ARG A 228 -18.67 15.70 -1.15
CA ARG A 228 -18.02 17.00 -1.30
C ARG A 228 -16.76 17.14 -0.44
N ASN A 229 -16.76 16.51 0.73
CA ASN A 229 -15.65 16.50 1.68
C ASN A 229 -14.65 15.35 1.40
N GLN A 230 -14.79 14.70 0.23
CA GLN A 230 -13.93 13.60 -0.22
C GLN A 230 -14.03 12.36 0.68
N ILE A 231 -15.15 12.18 1.38
CA ILE A 231 -15.45 10.99 2.17
C ILE A 231 -16.04 9.92 1.23
N PRO A 232 -15.53 8.68 1.25
CA PRO A 232 -16.10 7.59 0.46
C PRO A 232 -17.57 7.32 0.77
N VAL A 233 -18.39 7.33 -0.29
CA VAL A 233 -19.82 7.04 -0.25
C VAL A 233 -20.11 5.65 -0.80
N GLY A 234 -19.36 5.22 -1.81
CA GLY A 234 -19.53 3.89 -2.38
C GLY A 234 -18.38 3.52 -3.30
N MET A 235 -18.21 2.22 -3.52
CA MET A 235 -17.22 1.68 -4.44
C MET A 235 -17.78 0.51 -5.24
N LYS A 236 -17.28 0.33 -6.46
CA LYS A 236 -17.62 -0.80 -7.31
C LYS A 236 -16.37 -1.32 -8.03
N ILE A 237 -16.18 -2.63 -7.98
CA ILE A 237 -15.10 -3.32 -8.69
C ILE A 237 -15.66 -3.92 -9.99
N TYR A 238 -14.93 -3.82 -11.11
CA TYR A 238 -15.34 -4.35 -12.41
C TYR A 238 -14.15 -4.85 -13.24
N PRO A 239 -14.36 -5.70 -14.27
CA PRO A 239 -13.28 -6.16 -15.16
C PRO A 239 -12.64 -5.00 -15.94
N GLY A 240 -11.31 -4.89 -15.89
CA GLY A 240 -10.57 -3.75 -16.48
C GLY A 240 -10.24 -3.89 -17.97
N ASN A 241 -10.68 -4.94 -18.64
CA ASN A 241 -10.43 -5.22 -20.06
C ASN A 241 -11.50 -4.65 -21.00
N GLU A 242 -12.70 -4.42 -20.48
CA GLU A 242 -13.78 -3.87 -21.28
C GLU A 242 -13.52 -2.38 -21.51
N SER A 243 -13.89 -1.87 -22.69
CA SER A 243 -13.77 -0.45 -23.00
C SER A 243 -14.38 0.34 -21.84
N GLU A 244 -13.57 1.07 -21.09
CA GLU A 244 -13.95 1.81 -19.87
C GLU A 244 -15.10 2.83 -20.09
N LYS A 245 -15.49 3.07 -21.35
CA LYS A 245 -16.44 4.11 -21.77
C LYS A 245 -17.89 3.87 -21.30
N PRO A 246 -18.58 2.74 -21.60
CA PRO A 246 -19.92 2.45 -21.07
C PRO A 246 -19.92 2.10 -19.58
N ILE A 247 -18.95 1.30 -19.11
CA ILE A 247 -18.98 0.75 -17.74
C ILE A 247 -18.87 1.84 -16.69
N ILE A 248 -18.01 2.84 -16.89
CA ILE A 248 -17.89 3.95 -15.94
C ILE A 248 -19.23 4.68 -15.78
N ARG A 249 -20.00 4.83 -16.87
CA ARG A 249 -21.31 5.48 -16.82
C ARG A 249 -22.30 4.63 -16.02
N ASP A 250 -22.32 3.34 -16.26
CA ASP A 250 -23.21 2.40 -15.55
C ASP A 250 -22.84 2.31 -14.06
N VAL A 251 -21.55 2.26 -13.75
CA VAL A 251 -21.02 2.27 -12.38
C VAL A 251 -21.43 3.54 -11.64
N ILE A 252 -21.25 4.73 -12.25
CA ILE A 252 -21.67 6.00 -11.65
C ILE A 252 -23.18 6.03 -11.46
N SER A 253 -23.97 5.63 -12.47
CA SER A 253 -25.42 5.52 -12.39
C SER A 253 -25.85 4.63 -11.22
N ASN A 254 -25.24 3.45 -11.10
CA ASN A 254 -25.60 2.48 -10.08
C ASN A 254 -25.21 2.96 -8.68
N LEU A 255 -24.01 3.53 -8.52
CA LEU A 255 -23.58 4.10 -7.24
C LEU A 255 -24.45 5.29 -6.82
N LYS A 256 -24.85 6.15 -7.76
CA LYS A 256 -25.80 7.25 -7.49
C LYS A 256 -27.15 6.71 -7.03
N LYS A 257 -27.71 5.71 -7.73
CA LYS A 257 -28.99 5.10 -7.39
C LYS A 257 -28.94 4.39 -6.04
N GLN A 258 -27.92 3.58 -5.79
CA GLN A 258 -27.75 2.84 -4.54
C GLN A 258 -27.66 3.77 -3.32
N ASN A 259 -27.01 4.92 -3.48
CA ASN A 259 -26.78 5.87 -2.38
C ASN A 259 -27.75 7.07 -2.40
N ASN A 260 -28.82 7.02 -3.20
CA ASN A 260 -29.83 8.09 -3.35
C ASN A 260 -29.23 9.48 -3.64
N ILE A 261 -28.17 9.54 -4.44
CA ILE A 261 -27.46 10.76 -4.77
C ILE A 261 -28.15 11.45 -5.93
N THR A 262 -28.72 12.63 -5.67
CA THR A 262 -29.32 13.51 -6.68
C THR A 262 -28.40 14.66 -7.10
N GLY A 263 -27.29 14.86 -6.38
CA GLY A 263 -26.33 15.93 -6.63
C GLY A 263 -25.51 15.75 -7.91
N ARG A 264 -24.84 16.84 -8.30
CA ARG A 264 -23.96 16.89 -9.47
C ARG A 264 -22.66 16.13 -9.19
N THR A 265 -22.15 15.37 -10.16
CA THR A 265 -20.89 14.64 -10.01
C THR A 265 -19.79 15.28 -10.83
N ILE A 266 -18.61 15.38 -10.25
CA ILE A 266 -17.38 15.76 -10.93
C ILE A 266 -16.55 14.51 -11.15
N HIS A 267 -16.34 14.20 -12.42
CA HIS A 267 -15.55 13.05 -12.82
C HIS A 267 -14.08 13.44 -12.73
N VAL A 268 -13.36 12.84 -11.77
CA VAL A 268 -11.91 12.99 -11.63
C VAL A 268 -11.27 11.81 -12.34
N ALA A 269 -10.48 12.09 -13.38
CA ALA A 269 -9.94 11.04 -14.22
C ALA A 269 -8.46 11.25 -14.53
N ASP A 270 -7.73 10.14 -14.51
CA ASP A 270 -6.34 10.09 -14.91
C ASP A 270 -6.16 10.10 -16.45
N LYS A 271 -4.91 10.32 -16.88
CA LYS A 271 -4.47 10.55 -18.27
C LYS A 271 -4.97 9.55 -19.33
N GLY A 272 -5.45 8.36 -18.94
CA GLY A 272 -5.91 7.30 -19.85
C GLY A 272 -7.39 7.38 -20.25
N LEU A 273 -8.22 8.09 -19.47
CA LEU A 273 -9.68 8.10 -19.62
C LEU A 273 -10.23 9.28 -20.45
N ASN A 274 -9.31 10.08 -21.02
CA ASN A 274 -9.62 11.27 -21.79
C ASN A 274 -10.11 10.91 -23.20
N CYS A 275 -11.42 10.76 -23.34
CA CYS A 275 -12.08 10.74 -24.64
C CYS A 275 -13.04 11.93 -24.73
N ALA A 276 -13.04 12.64 -25.85
CA ALA A 276 -13.97 13.73 -26.15
C ALA A 276 -15.44 13.33 -25.91
N ASN A 277 -15.77 12.06 -26.13
CA ASN A 277 -17.10 11.48 -25.86
C ASN A 277 -17.48 11.46 -24.36
N ASN A 278 -16.51 11.35 -23.43
CA ASN A 278 -16.77 11.39 -21.99
C ASN A 278 -16.99 12.83 -21.52
N ILE A 279 -16.20 13.77 -22.05
CA ILE A 279 -16.38 15.21 -21.82
C ILE A 279 -17.77 15.66 -22.31
N ALA A 280 -18.12 15.27 -23.54
CA ALA A 280 -19.43 15.58 -24.12
C ALA A 280 -20.58 14.96 -23.32
N TYR A 281 -20.43 13.73 -22.83
CA TYR A 281 -21.44 13.05 -22.02
C TYR A 281 -21.62 13.67 -20.63
N ALA A 282 -20.52 13.95 -19.92
CA ALA A 282 -20.56 14.64 -18.64
C ALA A 282 -21.29 15.98 -18.77
N LYS A 283 -20.97 16.74 -19.82
CA LYS A 283 -21.64 18.02 -20.11
C LYS A 283 -23.12 17.86 -20.44
N LYS A 284 -23.51 16.82 -21.20
CA LYS A 284 -24.91 16.53 -21.53
C LYS A 284 -25.76 16.22 -20.29
N ASN A 285 -25.19 15.52 -19.31
CA ASN A 285 -25.87 15.17 -18.05
C ASN A 285 -25.84 16.30 -17.01
N GLY A 286 -25.19 17.44 -17.30
CA GLY A 286 -24.98 18.51 -16.34
C GLY A 286 -23.90 18.19 -15.29
N ASP A 287 -23.16 17.10 -15.44
CA ASP A 287 -22.02 16.73 -14.59
C ASP A 287 -20.78 17.59 -14.92
N GLY A 288 -19.76 17.54 -14.06
CA GLY A 288 -18.48 18.22 -14.24
C GLY A 288 -17.34 17.23 -14.45
N TYR A 289 -16.16 17.74 -14.78
CA TYR A 289 -14.95 16.92 -14.90
C TYR A 289 -13.68 17.67 -14.50
N ILE A 290 -12.70 16.91 -14.02
CA ILE A 290 -11.31 17.31 -13.80
C ILE A 290 -10.44 16.16 -14.30
N PHE A 291 -9.58 16.41 -15.28
CA PHE A 291 -8.65 15.37 -15.75
C PHE A 291 -7.25 15.91 -15.99
N SER A 292 -6.25 15.03 -15.86
CA SER A 292 -4.87 15.36 -16.22
C SER A 292 -4.62 15.10 -17.71
N LYS A 293 -3.96 16.06 -18.38
CA LYS A 293 -3.54 15.97 -19.78
C LYS A 293 -2.02 15.96 -19.88
N ALA A 294 -1.48 15.06 -20.69
CA ALA A 294 -0.05 14.99 -20.93
C ALA A 294 0.43 16.20 -21.74
N VAL A 295 1.35 16.97 -21.17
CA VAL A 295 1.89 18.20 -21.78
C VAL A 295 2.56 17.95 -23.13
N LYS A 296 3.19 16.78 -23.29
CA LYS A 296 3.86 16.37 -24.53
C LYS A 296 2.93 16.25 -25.74
N LYS A 297 1.65 15.92 -25.52
CA LYS A 297 0.64 15.73 -26.58
C LYS A 297 -0.20 16.98 -26.84
N LEU A 298 0.17 18.12 -26.26
CA LEU A 298 -0.57 19.36 -26.48
C LEU A 298 -0.23 19.97 -27.85
N PRO A 299 -1.17 20.66 -28.50
CA PRO A 299 -0.91 21.54 -29.64
C PRO A 299 0.21 22.55 -29.36
N ASP A 300 0.92 22.99 -30.40
CA ASP A 300 2.09 23.87 -30.27
C ASP A 300 1.78 25.20 -29.56
N LYS A 301 0.60 25.77 -29.80
CA LYS A 301 0.14 26.99 -29.11
C LYS A 301 0.10 26.80 -27.59
N GLU A 302 -0.39 25.65 -27.16
CA GLU A 302 -0.51 25.30 -25.74
C GLU A 302 0.84 24.94 -25.14
N LYS A 303 1.71 24.21 -25.87
CA LYS A 303 3.09 23.94 -25.44
C LYS A 303 3.87 25.23 -25.21
N LYS A 304 3.77 26.20 -26.14
CA LYS A 304 4.35 27.53 -25.98
C LYS A 304 3.81 28.20 -24.71
N TRP A 305 2.49 28.19 -24.49
CA TRP A 305 1.92 28.74 -23.26
C TRP A 305 2.48 28.05 -22.01
N VAL A 306 2.64 26.73 -21.99
CA VAL A 306 3.23 26.00 -20.86
C VAL A 306 4.63 26.49 -20.54
N LEU A 307 5.49 26.65 -21.55
CA LEU A 307 6.90 27.02 -21.40
C LEU A 307 7.11 28.52 -21.11
N LEU A 308 6.11 29.37 -21.29
CA LEU A 308 6.21 30.79 -20.93
C LEU A 308 6.31 30.96 -19.41
N ASP A 309 7.44 31.51 -18.94
CA ASP A 309 7.65 31.84 -17.52
C ASP A 309 6.97 33.16 -17.13
N ARG A 310 5.65 33.21 -17.29
CA ARG A 310 4.78 34.34 -16.93
C ARG A 310 3.53 33.82 -16.23
N ASP A 311 2.95 34.68 -15.38
CA ASP A 311 1.68 34.45 -14.67
C ASP A 311 1.68 33.30 -13.66
N PHE A 312 2.85 32.80 -13.27
CA PHE A 312 2.98 31.79 -12.23
C PHE A 312 2.77 32.40 -10.84
N LYS A 313 1.98 31.70 -10.03
CA LYS A 313 1.81 31.93 -8.60
C LYS A 313 2.55 30.85 -7.83
N ASP A 314 3.31 31.26 -6.82
CA ASP A 314 4.10 30.36 -5.98
C ASP A 314 3.30 29.92 -4.76
N VAL A 315 3.27 28.61 -4.50
CA VAL A 315 2.79 28.02 -3.25
C VAL A 315 4.00 27.58 -2.44
N LYS A 316 4.11 28.09 -1.21
CA LYS A 316 5.26 27.87 -0.32
C LYS A 316 4.86 27.04 0.90
N ASP A 317 5.82 26.30 1.47
CA ASP A 317 5.65 25.60 2.74
C ASP A 317 5.77 26.56 3.94
N LYS A 318 5.61 26.02 5.15
CA LYS A 318 5.75 26.78 6.41
C LYS A 318 7.15 27.38 6.61
N ASN A 319 8.18 26.83 5.96
CA ASN A 319 9.57 27.29 6.00
C ASN A 319 9.91 28.25 4.84
N GLY A 320 8.94 28.61 3.99
CA GLY A 320 9.14 29.50 2.85
C GLY A 320 9.68 28.84 1.57
N ASN A 321 9.83 27.51 1.55
CA ASN A 321 10.29 26.78 0.37
C ASN A 321 9.15 26.62 -0.65
N ILE A 322 9.45 26.77 -1.95
CA ILE A 322 8.44 26.60 -3.01
C ILE A 322 8.06 25.13 -3.14
N LEU A 323 6.81 24.79 -2.85
CA LEU A 323 6.23 23.46 -3.04
C LEU A 323 5.91 23.22 -4.51
N PHE A 324 5.16 24.15 -5.10
CA PHE A 324 4.83 24.13 -6.52
C PHE A 324 4.45 25.54 -6.98
N ARG A 325 4.51 25.74 -8.29
CA ARG A 325 4.00 26.93 -8.97
C ARG A 325 2.81 26.55 -9.82
N TYR A 326 1.88 27.47 -10.01
CA TYR A 326 0.75 27.22 -10.90
C TYR A 326 0.32 28.47 -11.66
N LYS A 327 -0.31 28.25 -12.81
CA LYS A 327 -0.98 29.29 -13.58
C LYS A 327 -2.21 28.73 -14.27
N THR A 328 -3.15 29.61 -14.58
CA THR A 328 -4.44 29.21 -15.15
C THR A 328 -4.81 29.99 -16.38
N CYS A 329 -5.53 29.36 -17.30
CA CYS A 329 -6.23 30.04 -18.37
C CYS A 329 -7.65 29.48 -18.52
N ILE A 330 -8.58 30.34 -18.93
CA ILE A 330 -9.93 29.96 -19.33
C ILE A 330 -10.06 30.33 -20.80
N ASP A 331 -10.31 29.34 -21.65
CA ASP A 331 -10.45 29.55 -23.09
C ASP A 331 -11.38 28.48 -23.68
N LYS A 332 -11.70 28.63 -24.96
CA LYS A 332 -12.42 27.63 -25.75
C LYS A 332 -11.42 26.69 -26.40
N PHE A 333 -11.62 25.39 -26.21
CA PHE A 333 -10.76 24.36 -26.79
C PHE A 333 -11.58 23.46 -27.72
N PRO A 334 -11.11 23.20 -28.95
CA PRO A 334 -11.79 22.32 -29.88
C PRO A 334 -11.56 20.85 -29.52
N TYR A 335 -12.62 20.06 -29.62
CA TYR A 335 -12.61 18.62 -29.45
C TYR A 335 -13.33 17.94 -30.60
N ASP A 336 -12.69 16.94 -31.20
CA ASP A 336 -13.29 16.11 -32.24
C ASP A 336 -14.07 14.96 -31.60
N VAL A 337 -15.39 15.00 -31.77
CA VAL A 337 -16.34 14.02 -31.23
C VAL A 337 -16.90 13.22 -32.40
N THR A 338 -16.75 11.89 -32.35
CA THR A 338 -17.39 11.01 -33.34
C THR A 338 -18.79 10.64 -32.88
N TYR A 339 -19.79 11.00 -33.66
CA TYR A 339 -21.19 10.65 -33.44
C TYR A 339 -21.76 10.03 -34.73
N GLU A 340 -22.32 8.82 -34.64
CA GLU A 340 -22.88 8.09 -35.79
C GLU A 340 -21.93 7.98 -37.00
N GLY A 341 -20.64 7.75 -36.73
CA GLY A 341 -19.61 7.61 -37.78
C GLY A 341 -19.14 8.92 -38.44
N LYS A 342 -19.69 10.07 -38.03
CA LYS A 342 -19.24 11.40 -38.47
C LYS A 342 -18.47 12.11 -37.35
N VAL A 343 -17.41 12.82 -37.72
CA VAL A 343 -16.60 13.61 -36.78
C VAL A 343 -17.12 15.04 -36.75
N TYR A 344 -17.44 15.54 -35.55
CA TYR A 344 -17.86 16.91 -35.30
C TYR A 344 -16.85 17.58 -34.37
N THR A 345 -16.35 18.75 -34.76
CA THR A 345 -15.50 19.56 -33.89
C THR A 345 -16.39 20.46 -33.03
N ILE A 346 -16.33 20.29 -31.72
CA ILE A 346 -17.10 21.06 -30.74
C ILE A 346 -16.14 21.83 -29.85
N GLU A 347 -16.41 23.10 -29.61
CA GLU A 347 -15.64 23.92 -28.67
C GLU A 347 -16.23 23.84 -27.26
N PHE A 348 -15.37 23.55 -26.28
CA PHE A 348 -15.73 23.61 -24.87
C PHE A 348 -14.96 24.74 -24.17
N THR A 349 -15.70 25.60 -23.44
CA THR A 349 -15.11 26.55 -22.51
C THR A 349 -14.61 25.78 -21.29
N GLU A 350 -13.29 25.76 -21.08
CA GLU A 350 -12.65 25.00 -20.02
C GLU A 350 -11.63 25.87 -19.30
N LYS A 351 -11.41 25.54 -18.03
CA LYS A 351 -10.31 26.09 -17.25
C LYS A 351 -9.17 25.08 -17.25
N ARG A 352 -7.98 25.59 -17.52
CA ARG A 352 -6.74 24.81 -17.50
C ARG A 352 -5.85 25.31 -16.40
N LEU A 353 -5.43 24.39 -15.55
CA LEU A 353 -4.53 24.65 -14.43
C LEU A 353 -3.22 23.92 -14.68
N LEU A 354 -2.20 24.69 -15.02
CA LEU A 354 -0.84 24.18 -15.16
C LEU A 354 -0.13 24.28 -13.82
N THR A 355 0.50 23.20 -13.42
CA THR A 355 1.32 23.12 -12.21
C THR A 355 2.75 22.73 -12.55
N TYR A 356 3.71 23.29 -11.82
CA TYR A 356 5.12 22.95 -11.90
C TYR A 356 5.63 22.65 -10.49
N ASN A 357 6.06 21.42 -10.25
CA ASN A 357 6.61 21.00 -8.96
C ASN A 357 8.13 20.77 -9.09
N PRO A 358 8.99 21.54 -8.38
CA PRO A 358 10.44 21.41 -8.47
C PRO A 358 10.98 20.04 -8.04
N SER A 359 10.42 19.45 -6.98
CA SER A 359 10.82 18.12 -6.50
C SER A 359 10.47 17.03 -7.51
N LEU A 360 9.27 17.11 -8.11
CA LEU A 360 8.86 16.22 -9.19
C LEU A 360 9.73 16.42 -10.45
N ALA A 361 10.10 17.66 -10.77
CA ALA A 361 10.99 17.98 -11.87
C ALA A 361 12.36 17.32 -11.68
N TYR A 362 12.94 17.44 -10.48
CA TYR A 362 14.22 16.82 -10.13
C TYR A 362 14.15 15.29 -10.30
N LYS A 363 13.14 14.65 -9.70
CA LYS A 363 12.94 13.19 -9.82
C LYS A 363 12.84 12.74 -11.28
N LYS A 364 11.99 13.41 -12.08
CA LYS A 364 11.82 13.09 -13.50
C LYS A 364 13.10 13.31 -14.31
N ARG A 365 13.84 14.38 -14.05
CA ARG A 365 15.13 14.64 -14.72
C ARG A 365 16.14 13.54 -14.40
N CYS A 366 16.21 13.07 -13.16
CA CYS A 366 17.04 11.92 -12.81
C CYS A 366 16.63 10.65 -13.55
N GLU A 367 15.33 10.35 -13.65
CA GLU A 367 14.83 9.19 -14.41
C GLU A 367 15.12 9.30 -15.91
N ILE A 368 14.93 10.48 -16.49
CA ILE A 368 15.28 10.79 -17.89
C ILE A 368 16.76 10.56 -18.12
N ASN A 369 17.62 11.12 -17.27
CA ASN A 369 19.07 10.98 -17.40
C ASN A 369 19.52 9.51 -17.30
N LYS A 370 18.96 8.73 -16.37
CA LYS A 370 19.22 7.28 -16.28
C LYS A 370 18.84 6.54 -17.56
N MET A 371 17.67 6.85 -18.13
CA MET A 371 17.24 6.26 -19.40
C MET A 371 18.14 6.68 -20.57
N VAL A 372 18.59 7.93 -20.59
CA VAL A 372 19.52 8.45 -21.59
C VAL A 372 20.86 7.73 -21.48
N GLU A 373 21.44 7.62 -20.29
CA GLU A 373 22.70 6.87 -20.07
C GLU A 373 22.60 5.42 -20.53
N LYS A 374 21.48 4.74 -20.20
CA LYS A 374 21.20 3.40 -20.71
C LYS A 374 21.13 3.37 -22.24
N ALA A 375 20.45 4.34 -22.87
CA ALA A 375 20.40 4.44 -24.32
C ALA A 375 21.78 4.68 -24.95
N LYS A 376 22.62 5.55 -24.35
CA LYS A 376 24.00 5.79 -24.81
C LYS A 376 24.82 4.51 -24.77
N PHE A 377 24.77 3.78 -23.64
CA PHE A 377 25.48 2.51 -23.48
C PHE A 377 25.06 1.48 -24.53
N LEU A 378 23.75 1.30 -24.73
CA LEU A 378 23.22 0.35 -25.72
C LEU A 378 23.56 0.75 -27.16
N THR A 379 23.65 2.05 -27.44
CA THR A 379 24.08 2.59 -28.72
C THR A 379 25.55 2.25 -28.99
N HIS A 380 26.42 2.44 -27.99
CA HIS A 380 27.84 2.05 -28.08
C HIS A 380 28.03 0.55 -28.23
N SER A 381 27.19 -0.27 -27.59
CA SER A 381 27.28 -1.74 -27.65
C SER A 381 26.62 -2.35 -28.90
N GLN A 382 26.10 -1.54 -29.83
CA GLN A 382 25.34 -2.00 -31.01
C GLN A 382 24.23 -3.01 -30.67
N ALA A 383 23.54 -2.77 -29.54
CA ALA A 383 22.48 -3.64 -29.05
C ALA A 383 21.32 -3.75 -30.06
N LYS A 384 20.56 -4.86 -30.01
CA LYS A 384 19.34 -5.02 -30.83
C LYS A 384 18.25 -4.07 -30.34
N LYS A 385 17.37 -3.61 -31.23
CA LYS A 385 16.23 -2.72 -30.92
C LYS A 385 15.36 -3.20 -29.74
N ALA A 386 15.22 -4.52 -29.56
CA ALA A 386 14.47 -5.12 -28.46
C ALA A 386 15.11 -4.88 -27.06
N GLU A 387 16.42 -4.68 -26.99
CA GLU A 387 17.17 -4.49 -25.74
C GLU A 387 17.06 -3.06 -25.20
N TYR A 388 16.65 -2.09 -26.05
CA TYR A 388 16.46 -0.70 -25.64
C TYR A 388 15.21 -0.51 -24.77
N GLY A 389 14.18 -1.35 -24.89
CA GLY A 389 12.93 -1.19 -24.14
C GLY A 389 12.39 0.25 -24.22
N GLU A 390 12.07 0.86 -23.06
CA GLU A 390 11.60 2.24 -22.97
C GLU A 390 12.64 3.30 -23.40
N SER A 391 13.94 2.99 -23.30
CA SER A 391 15.02 3.92 -23.67
C SER A 391 15.14 4.15 -25.17
N ALA A 392 14.46 3.32 -25.99
CA ALA A 392 14.37 3.47 -27.44
C ALA A 392 13.77 4.83 -27.84
N LYS A 393 12.99 5.48 -26.97
CA LYS A 393 12.41 6.81 -27.24
C LYS A 393 13.43 7.92 -27.45
N TYR A 394 14.65 7.74 -26.92
CA TYR A 394 15.75 8.70 -27.05
C TYR A 394 16.75 8.31 -28.14
N VAL A 395 16.38 7.39 -29.02
CA VAL A 395 17.25 6.88 -30.09
C VAL A 395 16.50 6.97 -31.42
N LYS A 396 17.13 7.61 -32.42
CA LYS A 396 16.74 7.55 -33.83
C LYS A 396 17.44 6.33 -34.44
N PHE A 397 16.67 5.40 -34.98
CA PHE A 397 17.22 4.28 -35.76
C PHE A 397 17.31 4.71 -37.22
N VAL A 398 18.53 4.84 -37.74
CA VAL A 398 18.78 5.16 -39.15
C VAL A 398 19.01 3.84 -39.87
N ASP A 399 18.15 3.52 -40.85
CA ASP A 399 18.21 2.29 -41.61
C ASP A 399 19.04 2.51 -42.89
N GLU A 400 20.32 2.14 -42.85
CA GLU A 400 21.12 1.99 -44.07
C GLU A 400 20.95 0.55 -44.57
N LYS A 401 19.92 0.34 -45.41
CA LYS A 401 19.73 -0.85 -46.26
C LYS A 401 20.10 -2.19 -45.59
N GLY A 402 19.25 -2.64 -44.67
CA GLY A 402 19.05 -4.07 -44.41
C GLY A 402 20.28 -4.85 -43.93
N ASN A 403 20.75 -4.55 -42.72
CA ASN A 403 21.00 -5.58 -41.68
C ASN A 403 21.61 -5.04 -40.36
N LYS A 404 21.90 -3.74 -40.24
CA LYS A 404 22.22 -3.11 -38.94
C LYS A 404 21.75 -1.64 -38.91
N ALA A 405 20.63 -1.36 -38.25
CA ALA A 405 20.20 0.02 -38.03
C ALA A 405 21.21 0.74 -37.12
N ALA A 406 21.84 1.82 -37.60
CA ALA A 406 22.69 2.66 -36.78
C ALA A 406 21.80 3.44 -35.80
N ALA A 407 21.97 3.18 -34.51
CA ALA A 407 21.29 3.92 -33.45
C ALA A 407 22.03 5.25 -33.23
N VAL A 408 21.31 6.37 -33.31
CA VAL A 408 21.84 7.71 -33.00
C VAL A 408 20.99 8.34 -31.91
N ILE A 409 21.61 8.98 -30.93
CA ILE A 409 20.90 9.62 -29.82
C ILE A 409 20.05 10.79 -30.34
N ASN A 410 18.79 10.83 -29.93
CA ASN A 410 17.84 11.89 -30.25
C ASN A 410 17.90 13.01 -29.19
N ASN A 411 18.84 13.94 -29.34
CA ASN A 411 18.99 15.07 -28.41
C ASN A 411 17.73 15.95 -28.34
N ASP A 412 16.99 16.11 -29.45
CA ASP A 412 15.78 16.92 -29.49
C ASP A 412 14.69 16.35 -28.55
N ALA A 413 14.49 15.02 -28.60
CA ALA A 413 13.52 14.35 -27.74
C ALA A 413 13.93 14.35 -26.26
N ILE A 414 15.23 14.34 -25.98
CA ILE A 414 15.77 14.45 -24.62
C ILE A 414 15.50 15.85 -24.07
N ASN A 415 15.83 16.89 -24.84
CA ASN A 415 15.61 18.27 -24.42
C ASN A 415 14.12 18.57 -24.22
N GLU A 416 13.25 18.10 -25.12
CA GLU A 416 11.79 18.25 -24.97
C GLU A 416 11.29 17.58 -23.67
N ASP A 417 11.71 16.34 -23.37
CA ASP A 417 11.30 15.65 -22.14
C ASP A 417 11.87 16.32 -20.87
N LEU A 418 13.08 16.89 -20.93
CA LEU A 418 13.73 17.61 -19.82
C LEU A 418 13.10 18.98 -19.53
N GLU A 419 12.70 19.71 -20.57
CA GLU A 419 12.00 20.99 -20.45
C GLU A 419 10.61 20.81 -19.86
N LEU A 420 9.90 19.75 -20.29
CA LEU A 420 8.58 19.41 -19.79
C LEU A 420 8.61 18.71 -18.42
N ALA A 421 9.79 18.40 -17.88
CA ALA A 421 9.95 17.72 -16.61
C ALA A 421 9.43 18.59 -15.45
N GLY A 422 8.45 18.05 -14.71
CA GLY A 422 7.83 18.71 -13.55
C GLY A 422 6.51 19.40 -13.85
N TYR A 423 6.16 19.58 -15.12
CA TYR A 423 4.86 20.14 -15.51
C TYR A 423 3.74 19.09 -15.46
N ASN A 424 2.57 19.50 -14.98
CA ASN A 424 1.33 18.75 -15.05
C ASN A 424 0.17 19.70 -15.39
N LEU A 425 -0.64 19.34 -16.38
CA LEU A 425 -1.79 20.13 -16.82
C LEU A 425 -3.08 19.44 -16.37
N LEU A 426 -3.89 20.16 -15.60
CA LEU A 426 -5.25 19.78 -15.26
C LEU A 426 -6.23 20.56 -16.14
N VAL A 427 -7.25 19.89 -16.65
CA VAL A 427 -8.31 20.47 -17.46
C VAL A 427 -9.64 20.24 -16.75
N THR A 428 -10.46 21.27 -16.62
CA THR A 428 -11.73 21.18 -15.91
C THR A 428 -12.85 22.02 -16.53
N SER A 429 -14.08 21.52 -16.39
CA SER A 429 -15.31 22.29 -16.64
C SER A 429 -15.62 23.31 -15.54
N GLU A 430 -15.00 23.20 -14.36
CA GLU A 430 -15.31 24.02 -13.20
C GLU A 430 -14.62 25.38 -13.25
N ILE A 431 -15.01 26.21 -14.21
CA ILE A 431 -14.42 27.53 -14.47
C ILE A 431 -14.49 28.48 -13.26
N LYS A 432 -15.47 28.30 -12.38
CA LYS A 432 -15.68 29.13 -11.17
C LYS A 432 -14.96 28.58 -9.93
N MET A 433 -14.45 27.35 -9.97
CA MET A 433 -13.77 26.74 -8.82
C MET A 433 -12.38 27.37 -8.65
N ASN A 434 -11.97 27.57 -7.39
CA ASN A 434 -10.68 28.14 -7.07
C ASN A 434 -9.54 27.21 -7.54
N ASP A 435 -8.40 27.79 -7.92
CA ASP A 435 -7.27 27.09 -8.51
C ASP A 435 -6.68 26.05 -7.53
N LEU A 436 -6.57 26.43 -6.26
CA LEU A 436 -6.07 25.57 -5.20
C LEU A 436 -7.03 24.42 -4.91
N ASP A 437 -8.34 24.69 -4.82
CA ASP A 437 -9.35 23.66 -4.59
C ASP A 437 -9.34 22.61 -5.73
N ILE A 438 -9.14 23.03 -6.99
CA ILE A 438 -9.01 22.11 -8.14
C ILE A 438 -7.79 21.23 -7.97
N TYR A 439 -6.65 21.83 -7.60
CA TYR A 439 -5.41 21.09 -7.35
C TYR A 439 -5.57 20.09 -6.21
N GLU A 440 -6.08 20.52 -5.06
CA GLU A 440 -6.30 19.68 -3.88
C GLU A 440 -7.29 18.56 -4.16
N THR A 441 -8.41 18.86 -4.84
CA THR A 441 -9.38 17.85 -5.24
C THR A 441 -8.72 16.78 -6.11
N TYR A 442 -7.97 17.18 -7.14
CA TYR A 442 -7.27 16.20 -7.98
C TYR A 442 -6.23 15.40 -7.19
N GLN A 443 -5.43 16.04 -6.34
CA GLN A 443 -4.41 15.34 -5.54
C GLN A 443 -5.04 14.34 -4.57
N VAL A 444 -6.04 14.73 -3.78
CA VAL A 444 -6.64 13.84 -2.79
C VAL A 444 -7.38 12.70 -3.45
N VAL A 445 -8.22 13.00 -4.45
CA VAL A 445 -9.03 12.00 -5.13
C VAL A 445 -8.15 10.98 -5.86
N SER A 446 -7.10 11.43 -6.55
CA SER A 446 -6.15 10.52 -7.22
C SER A 446 -5.24 9.74 -6.26
N CYS A 447 -5.03 10.23 -5.02
CA CYS A 447 -4.20 9.53 -4.02
C CYS A 447 -4.98 8.54 -3.14
N GLN A 448 -6.31 8.61 -3.07
CA GLN A 448 -7.11 7.76 -2.18
C GLN A 448 -7.10 6.26 -2.56
N VAL A 449 -6.63 5.92 -3.76
CA VAL A 449 -6.75 4.56 -4.31
C VAL A 449 -5.40 3.85 -4.48
N VAL A 450 -4.32 4.39 -3.91
CA VAL A 450 -2.96 3.82 -3.95
C VAL A 450 -2.60 3.09 -2.66
#